data_AF-A0A1W9LWA4-F1
#
_entry.id   AF-A0A1W9LWA4-F1
#
_cell.length_a   1.000
_cell.length_b   1.000
_cell.length_c   1.000
_cell.angle_alpha   90.00
_cell.angle_beta   90.00
_cell.angle_gamma   90.00
#
_symmetry.space_group_name_H-M   'P 1'
#
loop_
_entity.id
_entity.type
_entity.pdbx_description
1 polymer ?
#
loop_
_entity_poly.entity_id
_entity_poly.type
_entity_poly.pdbx_seq_one_letter_code
_entity_poly.pdbx_strand_id
1 'polypeptide(L)'
;MKRFIGLALICLMSVMIAPLTAHSSWSNLSISGNVAYKVSGDEVTLWVERIENFNLFFTSGSLTLKIWATEEPYFSSDKGYILAT
;
A
#
# COMPACT_ATOMS: atom_id res chain seq x y z
N MET A 1 -7.59 -12.79 -52.63
CA MET A 1 -6.28 -12.10 -52.66
C MET A 1 -6.19 -11.25 -51.38
N LYS A 2 -5.81 -11.79 -50.21
CA LYS A 2 -4.46 -11.96 -49.63
C LYS A 2 -3.53 -10.74 -49.82
N ARG A 3 -3.47 -9.88 -48.79
CA ARG A 3 -2.26 -9.43 -48.03
C ARG A 3 -2.39 -7.96 -47.61
N PHE A 4 -2.64 -7.71 -46.32
CA PHE A 4 -2.29 -6.45 -45.67
C PHE A 4 -1.09 -6.68 -44.75
N ILE A 5 -0.16 -5.75 -44.91
CA ILE A 5 1.22 -5.72 -44.46
C ILE A 5 1.27 -5.58 -42.94
N GLY A 6 1.86 -6.57 -42.26
CA GLY A 6 2.25 -6.47 -40.86
C GLY A 6 3.49 -5.59 -40.76
N LEU A 7 3.28 -4.30 -40.53
CA LEU A 7 4.34 -3.38 -40.13
C LEU A 7 4.46 -3.45 -38.61
N ALA A 8 5.64 -3.85 -38.16
CA ALA A 8 6.06 -3.83 -36.77
C ALA A 8 5.81 -2.45 -36.14
N LEU A 9 5.07 -2.41 -35.03
CA LEU A 9 5.16 -1.30 -34.08
C LEU A 9 5.31 -1.88 -32.68
N ILE A 10 6.56 -1.86 -32.25
CA ILE A 10 7.03 -1.95 -30.88
C ILE A 10 6.23 -0.97 -30.03
N CYS A 11 5.52 -1.47 -29.02
CA CYS A 11 5.27 -0.68 -27.83
C CYS A 11 5.31 -1.63 -26.64
N LEU A 12 6.49 -1.70 -26.03
CA LEU A 12 6.65 -2.13 -24.65
C LEU A 12 5.58 -1.40 -23.82
N MET A 13 4.52 -2.09 -23.40
CA MET A 13 3.70 -1.62 -22.27
C MET A 13 4.44 -2.00 -20.98
N SER A 14 5.64 -1.43 -20.83
CA SER A 14 6.36 -1.32 -19.59
C SER A 14 5.80 -0.12 -18.83
N VAL A 15 4.78 -0.30 -18.00
CA VAL A 15 4.59 0.52 -16.79
C VAL A 15 3.78 -0.27 -15.75
N MET A 16 4.46 -1.16 -15.02
CA MET A 16 4.22 -1.37 -13.59
C MET A 16 5.59 -1.06 -12.99
N ILE A 17 5.82 0.00 -12.23
CA ILE A 17 5.16 0.37 -10.98
C ILE A 17 5.22 1.90 -10.92
N ALA A 18 4.08 2.59 -10.91
CA ALA A 18 4.09 3.92 -10.32
C ALA A 18 4.40 3.70 -8.83
N PRO A 19 5.47 4.30 -8.25
CA PRO A 19 5.51 4.40 -6.80
C PRO A 19 4.29 5.23 -6.44
N LEU A 20 3.24 4.58 -5.95
CA LEU A 20 2.09 5.24 -5.37
C LEU A 20 2.60 5.89 -4.07
N THR A 21 3.20 7.07 -4.18
CA THR A 21 3.44 7.92 -3.02
C THR A 21 2.11 8.56 -2.65
N ALA A 22 1.19 7.75 -2.14
CA ALA A 22 0.06 8.26 -1.38
C ALA A 22 0.60 8.70 -0.02
N HIS A 23 0.99 9.97 0.11
CA HIS A 23 1.28 10.54 1.41
C HIS A 23 0.40 11.76 1.65
N SER A 24 -0.81 11.50 2.12
CA SER A 24 -1.54 12.45 2.96
C SER A 24 -2.17 11.69 4.11
N SER A 25 -1.37 11.40 5.13
CA SER A 25 -1.93 11.02 6.42
C SER A 25 -1.82 12.23 7.35
N TRP A 26 -2.94 12.61 7.96
CA TRP A 26 -2.99 13.46 9.17
C TRP A 26 -2.34 12.78 10.40
N SER A 27 -1.47 11.82 10.15
CA SER A 27 -0.66 11.05 11.07
C SER A 27 0.76 11.50 10.85
N ASN A 28 1.40 12.03 11.91
CA ASN A 28 2.83 12.34 11.92
C ASN A 28 3.70 11.06 11.94
N LEU A 29 3.11 9.89 11.71
CA LEU A 29 3.78 8.61 11.59
C LEU A 29 3.50 8.03 10.19
N SER A 30 4.53 7.50 9.56
CA SER A 30 4.42 6.83 8.26
C SER A 30 5.18 5.52 8.26
N ILE A 31 4.66 4.54 7.56
CA ILE A 31 5.44 3.38 7.13
C ILE A 31 6.20 3.76 5.86
N SER A 32 7.50 3.47 5.79
CA SER A 32 8.39 3.89 4.71
C SER A 32 9.32 2.75 4.30
N GLY A 33 9.70 2.72 3.02
CA GLY A 33 10.51 1.66 2.41
C GLY A 33 9.68 0.46 1.95
N ASN A 34 10.32 -0.71 1.89
CA ASN A 34 9.66 -1.94 1.46
C ASN A 34 8.67 -2.42 2.52
N VAL A 35 7.45 -2.76 2.06
CA VAL A 35 6.39 -3.31 2.89
C VAL A 35 5.91 -4.61 2.28
N ALA A 36 5.81 -5.64 3.10
CA ALA A 36 5.27 -6.93 2.71
C ALA A 36 4.35 -7.45 3.81
N TYR A 37 3.40 -8.30 3.44
CA TYR A 37 2.55 -8.99 4.40
C TYR A 37 2.33 -10.43 3.96
N LYS A 38 1.98 -11.29 4.93
CA LYS A 38 1.57 -12.67 4.71
C LYS A 38 0.41 -12.98 5.64
N VAL A 39 -0.58 -13.67 5.10
CA VAL A 39 -1.70 -14.21 5.87
C VAL A 39 -1.51 -15.72 5.99
N SER A 40 -1.67 -16.26 7.20
CA SER A 40 -1.57 -17.69 7.50
C SER A 40 -2.65 -18.09 8.49
N GLY A 41 -3.80 -18.53 7.99
CA GLY A 41 -4.99 -18.74 8.82
C GLY A 41 -5.45 -17.40 9.42
N ASP A 42 -5.55 -17.35 10.75
CA ASP A 42 -5.96 -16.16 11.50
C ASP A 42 -4.78 -15.22 11.87
N GLU A 43 -3.56 -15.54 11.43
CA GLU A 43 -2.37 -14.72 11.67
C GLU A 43 -2.02 -13.87 10.45
N VAL A 44 -1.77 -12.57 10.69
CA VAL A 44 -1.19 -11.65 9.72
C VAL A 44 0.22 -11.26 10.18
N THR A 45 1.22 -11.64 9.39
CA THR A 45 2.59 -11.16 9.57
C THR A 45 2.83 -9.97 8.67
N LEU A 46 3.24 -8.84 9.23
CA LEU A 46 3.58 -7.61 8.52
C LEU A 46 5.08 -7.35 8.65
N TRP A 47 5.77 -7.16 7.52
CA TRP A 47 7.15 -6.71 7.47
C TRP A 47 7.18 -5.27 6.98
N VAL A 48 7.76 -4.41 7.81
CA VAL A 48 7.97 -2.99 7.54
C VAL A 48 9.45 -2.70 7.69
N GLU A 49 10.04 -2.06 6.68
CA GLU A 49 11.44 -1.64 6.73
C GLU A 49 11.67 -0.55 7.79
N ARG A 50 10.86 0.53 7.76
CA ARG A 50 10.98 1.63 8.72
C ARG A 50 9.63 2.26 9.04
N ILE A 51 9.48 2.69 10.29
CA ILE A 51 8.45 3.64 10.72
C ILE A 51 9.12 5.00 10.87
N GLU A 52 8.65 5.99 10.13
CA GLU A 52 9.11 7.37 10.19
C GLU A 52 8.18 8.18 11.08
N ASN A 53 8.78 8.99 11.96
CA ASN A 53 8.06 9.91 12.82
C ASN A 53 8.44 11.35 12.43
N PHE A 54 7.49 12.05 11.83
CA PHE A 54 7.59 13.44 11.42
C PHE A 54 7.15 14.40 12.52
N ASN A 55 6.79 13.90 13.71
CA ASN A 55 6.41 14.73 14.84
C ASN A 55 7.65 15.35 15.50
N LEU A 56 7.70 16.67 15.57
CA LEU A 56 8.82 17.40 16.18
C LEU A 56 8.82 17.38 17.72
N PHE A 57 7.68 17.07 18.35
CA PHE A 57 7.48 17.20 19.79
C PHE A 57 7.28 15.85 20.50
N PHE A 58 6.88 14.81 19.77
CA PHE A 58 6.59 13.49 20.33
C PHE A 58 7.48 12.44 19.67
N THR A 59 8.60 12.10 20.31
CA THR A 59 9.60 11.14 19.78
C THR A 59 9.61 9.79 20.50
N SER A 60 8.80 9.62 21.54
CA SER A 60 8.76 8.40 22.35
C SER A 60 7.32 8.07 22.80
N GLY A 61 7.09 6.82 23.18
CA GLY A 61 5.79 6.30 23.59
C GLY A 61 5.50 4.92 22.98
N SER A 62 4.27 4.45 23.16
CA SER A 62 3.79 3.20 22.56
C SER A 62 3.19 3.46 21.19
N LEU A 63 3.57 2.64 20.21
CA LEU A 63 2.93 2.57 18.91
C LEU A 63 1.91 1.43 18.93
N THR A 64 0.70 1.68 18.42
CA THR A 64 -0.33 0.66 18.26
C THR A 64 -0.65 0.53 16.78
N LEU A 65 -0.63 -0.70 16.28
CA LEU A 65 -1.05 -1.04 14.93
C LEU A 65 -2.48 -1.55 14.98
N LYS A 66 -3.34 -1.10 14.06
CA LYS A 66 -4.69 -1.66 13.89
C LYS A 66 -4.84 -2.16 12.47
N ILE A 67 -5.28 -3.41 12.33
CA ILE A 67 -5.63 -3.98 11.05
C ILE A 67 -7.13 -3.78 10.85
N TRP A 68 -7.51 -3.22 9.72
CA TRP A 68 -8.89 -2.97 9.35
C TRP A 68 -9.15 -3.52 7.94
N ALA A 69 -10.40 -3.91 7.69
CA ALA A 69 -10.87 -4.32 6.37
C ALA A 69 -12.22 -3.69 6.07
N THR A 70 -12.48 -3.46 4.79
CA THR A 70 -13.76 -2.97 4.27
C THR A 70 -14.47 -4.10 3.54
N GLU A 71 -15.80 -4.09 3.51
CA GLU A 71 -16.59 -5.09 2.76
C GLU A 71 -16.36 -4.99 1.25
N GLU A 72 -16.09 -3.79 0.77
CA GLU A 72 -15.83 -3.47 -0.63
C GLU A 72 -14.42 -2.88 -0.79
N PRO A 73 -13.83 -2.89 -2.00
CA PRO A 73 -12.55 -2.23 -2.25
C PRO A 73 -12.59 -0.76 -1.82
N TYR A 74 -11.59 -0.33 -1.05
CA TYR A 74 -11.57 1.00 -0.44
C TYR A 74 -11.76 2.13 -1.45
N PHE A 75 -12.87 2.87 -1.31
CA PHE A 75 -13.21 4.06 -2.09
C PHE A 75 -13.51 5.25 -1.16
N SER A 76 -12.45 5.81 -0.58
CA SER A 76 -12.39 7.11 0.14
C SER A 76 -13.29 7.32 1.38
N SER A 77 -14.29 6.48 1.64
CA SER A 77 -15.22 6.68 2.76
C SER A 77 -15.88 5.42 3.33
N ASP A 78 -15.34 4.23 3.02
CA ASP A 78 -15.96 2.98 3.46
C ASP A 78 -15.83 2.76 4.97
N LYS A 79 -16.87 2.15 5.53
CA LYS A 79 -16.86 1.71 6.92
C LYS A 79 -15.90 0.53 7.05
N GLY A 80 -14.80 0.75 7.75
CA GLY A 80 -13.84 -0.29 8.09
C GLY A 80 -14.23 -1.07 9.34
N TYR A 81 -13.95 -2.36 9.35
CA TYR A 81 -14.08 -3.25 10.49
C TYR A 81 -12.69 -3.56 11.05
N ILE A 82 -12.52 -3.45 12.37
CA ILE A 82 -11.26 -3.79 13.03
C ILE A 82 -11.14 -5.32 13.07
N LEU A 83 -10.03 -5.84 12.53
CA LEU A 83 -9.70 -7.26 12.53
C LEU A 83 -8.74 -7.62 13.67
N ALA A 84 -7.79 -6.72 13.98
CA ALA A 84 -6.78 -6.92 15.03
C ALA A 84 -6.24 -5.58 15.56
N THR A 85 -5.75 -5.58 16.81
CA THR A 85 -5.12 -4.44 17.51
C THR A 85 -3.89 -4.86 18.29
#